data_AF-A0A1A9V854-F1
#
_entry.id   AF-A0A1A9V854-F1
#
_cell.length_a   1.000
_cell.length_b   1.000
_cell.length_c   1.000
_cell.angle_alpha   90.00
_cell.angle_beta   90.00
_cell.angle_gamma   90.00
#
_symmetry.space_group_name_H-M   'P 1'
#
loop_
_entity.id
_entity.type
_entity.pdbx_description
1 polymer ?
#
loop_
_entity_poly.entity_id
_entity_poly.type
_entity_poly.pdbx_seq_one_letter_code
_entity_poly.pdbx_strand_id
1 'polypeptide(L)'
;MRPILEAVRPLFAFVWLFVITLIWSLYSRNGIINLEPRILFLLFGTLFSNIASRLIVAQMSDTRCDAFNILMWPLVATVAISCFPWYKQLWGVDIAADTERWIVQALTIFVTIAHIHYGQGVVREMCDHFNIRCFKLIDAENDKNVDDVRRNPGFTEPTPCSKNQLKKQRKLAQYLETRVASRKELKRRQITSESSSSENVRIAIDLDYDDIMLGHDIAKCVKQCLRIYTINRRSEKSAQLHFTGIKTDGNIHAAFKKNHGWENWHLKYHFDESHLEAFPKEQLVYLTSESDTILQRLDVKDVYVIGGLVDHNHHKNLCHARATKAGLRTARLPLGEYVDMKTRLLPKWLAPNIITFIGFLLTVVNFLLIAYYDWDFTAANNEENTIPSWVWSVAAINILLYYNLDGMDGKQARRTGTSGPLGELFDHGLDSYSAGLIPIYMFSLFGTDDLPPIRMFSVLWTVFLNFYLTHVEKYNTGVMFLPWAYDVTMWGVSLTMFITTLLGPSIWHYRIFFGLSMANMFEFVLIGSGIVTSHPIILKNIYMYVKITNTVRAEQELEQNATV
;
A
#
# COMPACT_ATOMS: atom_id res chain seq x y z
N MET A 1 1.25 -14.20 17.36
CA MET A 1 1.87 -14.55 16.05
C MET A 1 0.94 -15.56 15.41
N ARG A 2 0.66 -15.48 14.10
CA ARG A 2 -0.40 -16.29 13.50
C ARG A 2 0.12 -17.67 13.09
N PRO A 3 -0.47 -18.78 13.58
CA PRO A 3 -0.21 -20.12 13.04
C PRO A 3 -0.62 -20.22 11.56
N ILE A 4 -0.16 -21.25 10.85
CA ILE A 4 -0.41 -21.43 9.41
C ILE A 4 -1.90 -21.35 9.07
N LEU A 5 -2.76 -21.96 9.88
CA LEU A 5 -4.21 -21.93 9.69
C LEU A 5 -4.78 -20.50 9.79
N GLU A 6 -4.22 -19.66 10.68
CA GLU A 6 -4.59 -18.24 10.80
C GLU A 6 -4.02 -17.39 9.66
N ALA A 7 -2.89 -17.80 9.09
CA ALA A 7 -2.27 -17.10 7.95
C ALA A 7 -3.05 -17.31 6.64
N VAL A 8 -3.60 -18.52 6.46
CA VAL A 8 -4.44 -18.91 5.31
C VAL A 8 -5.90 -18.47 5.49
N ARG A 9 -6.32 -18.15 6.71
CA ARG A 9 -7.71 -17.84 7.06
C ARG A 9 -8.43 -16.84 6.12
N PRO A 10 -7.80 -15.73 5.68
CA PRO A 10 -8.44 -14.82 4.72
C PRO A 10 -8.88 -15.50 3.42
N LEU A 11 -8.17 -16.53 2.97
CA LEU A 11 -8.46 -17.22 1.70
C LEU A 11 -9.78 -18.00 1.76
N PHE A 12 -10.31 -18.35 2.94
CA PHE A 12 -11.56 -19.09 3.02
C PHE A 12 -12.73 -18.33 2.40
N ALA A 13 -12.97 -17.07 2.82
CA ALA A 13 -14.08 -16.29 2.30
C ALA A 13 -13.97 -16.07 0.78
N PHE A 14 -12.74 -15.85 0.28
CA PHE A 14 -12.46 -15.67 -1.14
C PHE A 14 -12.73 -16.94 -1.96
N VAL A 15 -12.22 -18.10 -1.51
CA VAL A 15 -12.43 -19.39 -2.19
C VAL A 15 -13.90 -19.79 -2.15
N TRP A 16 -14.61 -19.53 -1.04
CA TRP A 16 -16.05 -19.78 -0.97
C TRP A 16 -16.83 -18.94 -1.98
N LEU A 17 -16.54 -17.64 -2.09
CA LEU A 17 -17.15 -16.79 -3.11
C LEU A 17 -16.84 -17.33 -4.53
N PHE A 18 -15.62 -17.77 -4.79
CA PHE A 18 -15.23 -18.36 -6.09
C PHE A 18 -16.07 -19.58 -6.42
N VAL A 19 -16.17 -20.54 -5.49
CA VAL A 19 -16.91 -21.78 -5.71
C VAL A 19 -18.40 -21.51 -5.95
N ILE A 20 -19.02 -20.66 -5.12
CA ILE A 20 -20.45 -20.36 -5.26
C ILE A 20 -20.76 -19.67 -6.60
N THR A 21 -19.97 -18.66 -6.97
CA THR A 21 -20.17 -17.92 -8.22
C THR A 21 -19.82 -18.75 -9.46
N LEU A 22 -18.83 -19.65 -9.37
CA LEU A 22 -18.51 -20.61 -10.41
C LEU A 22 -19.66 -21.60 -10.63
N ILE A 23 -20.24 -22.15 -9.55
CA ILE A 23 -21.40 -23.05 -9.63
C ILE A 23 -22.57 -22.33 -10.32
N TRP A 24 -22.86 -21.10 -9.91
CA TRP A 24 -23.93 -20.32 -10.53
C TRP A 24 -23.68 -20.06 -12.02
N SER A 25 -22.44 -19.72 -12.38
CA SER A 25 -22.05 -19.40 -13.75
C SER A 25 -22.09 -20.60 -14.69
N LEU A 26 -21.77 -21.81 -14.19
CA LEU A 26 -21.72 -23.03 -15.01
C LEU A 26 -23.04 -23.81 -15.02
N TYR A 27 -23.79 -23.78 -13.92
CA TYR A 27 -24.96 -24.63 -13.72
C TYR A 27 -26.27 -23.84 -13.55
N SER A 28 -26.28 -22.53 -13.82
CA SER A 28 -27.55 -21.78 -13.90
C SER A 28 -28.43 -22.39 -14.99
N ARG A 29 -29.69 -22.66 -14.64
CA ARG A 29 -30.61 -23.38 -15.52
C ARG A 29 -31.04 -22.56 -16.75
N ASN A 30 -31.23 -21.26 -16.59
CA ASN A 30 -31.53 -20.37 -17.71
C ASN A 30 -30.27 -19.74 -18.31
N GLY A 31 -29.07 -20.12 -17.85
CA GLY A 31 -27.81 -19.56 -18.33
C GLY A 31 -27.70 -18.07 -18.03
N ILE A 32 -27.96 -17.66 -16.78
CA ILE A 32 -28.04 -16.25 -16.36
C ILE A 32 -26.81 -15.42 -16.74
N ILE A 33 -25.64 -16.05 -16.79
CA ILE A 33 -24.39 -15.41 -17.21
C ILE A 33 -24.44 -14.88 -18.64
N ASN A 34 -25.28 -15.44 -19.52
CA ASN A 34 -25.49 -14.92 -20.88
C ASN A 34 -26.70 -13.98 -20.96
N LEU A 35 -27.62 -14.03 -19.99
CA LEU A 35 -28.84 -13.24 -20.00
C LEU A 35 -28.67 -11.85 -19.38
N GLU A 36 -27.88 -11.74 -18.31
CA GLU A 36 -27.62 -10.50 -17.55
C GLU A 36 -26.15 -10.45 -17.07
N PRO A 37 -25.16 -10.56 -17.99
CA PRO A 37 -23.74 -10.66 -17.63
C PRO A 37 -23.27 -9.46 -16.80
N ARG A 38 -23.69 -8.24 -17.14
CA ARG A 38 -23.19 -7.01 -16.51
C ARG A 38 -23.63 -6.89 -15.05
N ILE A 39 -24.90 -7.16 -14.76
CA ILE A 39 -25.43 -7.15 -13.38
C ILE A 39 -24.80 -8.28 -12.56
N LEU A 40 -24.61 -9.45 -13.17
CA LEU A 40 -23.98 -10.58 -12.49
C LEU A 40 -22.53 -10.26 -12.11
N PHE A 41 -21.74 -9.67 -13.01
CA PHE A 41 -20.37 -9.26 -12.71
C PHE A 41 -20.30 -8.11 -11.70
N LEU A 42 -21.25 -7.16 -11.74
CA LEU A 42 -21.37 -6.11 -10.72
C LEU A 42 -21.65 -6.71 -9.33
N LEU A 43 -22.52 -7.71 -9.24
CA LEU A 43 -22.77 -8.46 -8.00
C LEU A 43 -21.49 -9.13 -7.49
N PHE A 44 -20.78 -9.84 -8.36
CA PHE A 44 -19.52 -10.51 -8.00
C PHE A 44 -18.46 -9.51 -7.52
N GLY A 45 -18.31 -8.38 -8.21
CA GLY A 45 -17.42 -7.29 -7.82
C GLY A 45 -17.78 -6.67 -6.47
N THR A 46 -19.07 -6.46 -6.21
CA THR A 46 -19.53 -5.90 -4.93
C THR A 46 -19.31 -6.86 -3.76
N LEU A 47 -19.59 -8.15 -3.94
CA LEU A 47 -19.32 -9.18 -2.95
C LEU A 47 -17.82 -9.32 -2.66
N PHE A 48 -17.01 -9.31 -3.72
CA PHE A 48 -15.56 -9.30 -3.63
C PHE A 48 -15.06 -8.09 -2.85
N SER A 49 -15.48 -6.88 -3.21
CA SER A 49 -15.10 -5.64 -2.54
C SER A 49 -15.51 -5.65 -1.06
N ASN A 50 -16.66 -6.25 -0.70
CA ASN A 50 -17.05 -6.42 0.69
C ASN A 50 -16.09 -7.33 1.48
N ILE A 51 -15.70 -8.47 0.91
CA ILE A 51 -14.72 -9.38 1.55
C ILE A 51 -13.34 -8.72 1.64
N ALA A 52 -12.90 -8.06 0.56
CA ALA A 52 -11.63 -7.34 0.51
C ALA A 52 -11.58 -6.23 1.56
N SER A 53 -12.63 -5.41 1.67
CA SER A 53 -12.74 -4.34 2.67
C SER A 53 -12.62 -4.87 4.10
N ARG A 54 -13.23 -6.03 4.41
CA ARG A 54 -13.09 -6.67 5.72
C ARG A 54 -11.66 -7.16 6.00
N LEU A 55 -10.98 -7.71 4.99
CA LEU A 55 -9.57 -8.06 5.09
C LEU A 55 -8.70 -6.82 5.32
N ILE A 56 -8.99 -5.72 4.62
CA ILE A 56 -8.33 -4.43 4.79
C ILE A 56 -8.53 -3.90 6.21
N VAL A 57 -9.74 -3.95 6.76
CA VAL A 57 -9.96 -3.54 8.17
C VAL A 57 -9.16 -4.44 9.13
N ALA A 58 -9.13 -5.76 8.89
CA ALA A 58 -8.43 -6.71 9.75
C ALA A 58 -6.91 -6.51 9.78
N GLN A 59 -6.28 -6.19 8.63
CA GLN A 59 -4.85 -5.89 8.59
C GLN A 59 -4.52 -4.55 9.28
N MET A 60 -5.40 -3.55 9.16
CA MET A 60 -5.19 -2.20 9.69
C MET A 60 -5.35 -2.12 11.21
N SER A 61 -6.28 -2.91 11.74
CA SER A 61 -6.58 -3.00 13.17
C SER A 61 -5.79 -4.11 13.89
N ASP A 62 -4.95 -4.86 13.17
CA ASP A 62 -4.29 -6.10 13.63
C ASP A 62 -5.27 -7.12 14.24
N THR A 63 -6.53 -7.10 13.82
CA THR A 63 -7.58 -8.01 14.28
C THR A 63 -7.61 -9.27 13.42
N ARG A 64 -8.31 -10.29 13.93
CA ARG A 64 -8.49 -11.56 13.21
C ARG A 64 -9.47 -11.36 12.07
N CYS A 65 -9.08 -11.72 10.85
CA CYS A 65 -9.95 -11.64 9.68
C CYS A 65 -11.15 -12.61 9.83
N ASP A 66 -12.33 -12.19 9.39
CA ASP A 66 -13.51 -13.05 9.34
C ASP A 66 -13.33 -14.14 8.28
N ALA A 67 -13.53 -15.41 8.65
CA ALA A 67 -13.44 -16.52 7.70
C ALA A 67 -14.70 -16.65 6.82
N PHE A 68 -15.82 -16.09 7.28
CA PHE A 68 -17.11 -16.17 6.61
C PHE A 68 -17.74 -14.78 6.52
N ASN A 69 -18.31 -14.47 5.36
CA ASN A 69 -19.06 -13.24 5.13
C ASN A 69 -20.56 -13.55 5.16
N ILE A 70 -21.32 -12.78 5.93
CA ILE A 70 -22.77 -12.97 6.09
C ILE A 70 -23.54 -12.82 4.76
N LEU A 71 -23.02 -12.02 3.83
CA LEU A 71 -23.60 -11.82 2.50
C LEU A 71 -23.49 -13.08 1.61
N MET A 72 -22.74 -14.10 2.03
CA MET A 72 -22.71 -15.38 1.31
C MET A 72 -24.01 -16.17 1.48
N TRP A 73 -24.76 -16.01 2.57
CA TRP A 73 -26.02 -16.74 2.79
C TRP A 73 -27.10 -16.42 1.75
N PRO A 74 -27.45 -15.15 1.49
CA PRO A 74 -28.41 -14.82 0.43
C PRO A 74 -27.89 -15.23 -0.95
N LEU A 75 -26.57 -15.15 -1.20
CA LEU A 75 -25.97 -15.66 -2.43
C LEU A 75 -26.19 -17.17 -2.59
N VAL A 76 -25.84 -17.97 -1.56
CA VAL A 76 -26.04 -19.43 -1.58
C VAL A 76 -27.51 -19.79 -1.76
N ALA A 77 -28.42 -19.08 -1.10
CA ALA A 77 -29.86 -19.28 -1.28
C ALA A 77 -30.29 -19.03 -2.74
N THR A 78 -29.82 -17.94 -3.35
CA THR A 78 -30.08 -17.65 -4.76
C THR A 78 -29.49 -18.71 -5.69
N VAL A 79 -28.24 -19.13 -5.49
CA VAL A 79 -27.62 -20.20 -6.30
C VAL A 79 -28.36 -21.52 -6.13
N ALA A 80 -28.81 -21.84 -4.90
CA ALA A 80 -29.61 -23.03 -4.64
C ALA A 80 -30.92 -23.04 -5.41
N ILE A 81 -31.59 -21.88 -5.51
CA ILE A 81 -32.82 -21.70 -6.28
C ILE A 81 -32.55 -21.72 -7.80
N SER A 82 -31.48 -21.07 -8.26
CA SER A 82 -31.17 -20.96 -9.69
C SER A 82 -30.61 -22.25 -10.32
N CYS A 83 -29.86 -23.05 -9.56
CA CYS A 83 -29.15 -24.21 -10.07
C CYS A 83 -29.83 -25.55 -9.74
N PHE A 84 -30.55 -25.64 -8.62
CA PHE A 84 -31.12 -26.91 -8.14
C PHE A 84 -32.64 -26.88 -8.13
N PRO A 85 -33.32 -27.69 -8.97
CA PRO A 85 -34.77 -27.62 -9.14
C PRO A 85 -35.54 -28.45 -8.10
N TRP A 86 -35.18 -28.36 -6.82
CA TRP A 86 -35.92 -29.06 -5.75
C TRP A 86 -37.40 -28.62 -5.69
N TYR A 87 -37.68 -27.36 -6.06
CA TYR A 87 -39.04 -26.82 -6.18
C TYR A 87 -39.85 -27.45 -7.34
N LYS A 88 -39.20 -27.97 -8.39
CA LYS A 88 -39.90 -28.69 -9.48
C LYS A 88 -40.52 -29.98 -8.96
N GLN A 89 -39.82 -30.67 -8.06
CA GLN A 89 -40.30 -31.89 -7.42
C GLN A 89 -41.41 -31.62 -6.40
N LEU A 90 -41.39 -30.45 -5.74
CA LEU A 90 -42.38 -30.08 -4.73
C LEU A 90 -43.64 -29.45 -5.32
N TRP A 91 -43.49 -28.54 -6.29
CA TRP A 91 -44.58 -27.67 -6.77
C TRP A 91 -44.88 -27.82 -8.26
N GLY A 92 -44.12 -28.63 -9.00
CA GLY A 92 -44.36 -28.90 -10.43
C GLY A 92 -44.12 -27.71 -11.37
N VAL A 93 -43.64 -26.57 -10.85
CA VAL A 93 -43.41 -25.34 -11.62
C VAL A 93 -41.91 -25.12 -11.82
N ASP A 94 -41.51 -24.73 -13.03
CA ASP A 94 -40.14 -24.32 -13.35
C ASP A 94 -39.96 -22.80 -13.23
N ILE A 95 -38.78 -22.34 -12.84
CA ILE A 95 -38.45 -20.91 -12.72
C ILE A 95 -38.24 -20.35 -14.13
N ALA A 96 -39.04 -19.36 -14.50
CA ALA A 96 -38.88 -18.62 -15.75
C ALA A 96 -37.60 -17.77 -15.74
N ALA A 97 -37.02 -17.56 -16.91
CA ALA A 97 -35.81 -16.75 -17.08
C ALA A 97 -35.97 -15.32 -16.51
N ASP A 98 -37.14 -14.70 -16.70
CA ASP A 98 -37.41 -13.37 -16.15
C ASP A 98 -37.42 -13.35 -14.63
N THR A 99 -37.92 -14.41 -13.99
CA THR A 99 -37.88 -14.53 -12.53
C THR A 99 -36.44 -14.62 -12.03
N GLU A 100 -35.58 -15.38 -12.71
CA GLU A 100 -34.15 -15.45 -12.36
C GLU A 100 -33.45 -14.09 -12.54
N ARG A 101 -33.78 -13.32 -13.58
CA ARG A 101 -33.28 -11.95 -13.78
C ARG A 101 -33.66 -11.02 -12.62
N TRP A 102 -34.93 -11.02 -12.22
CA TRP A 102 -35.40 -10.23 -11.08
C TRP A 102 -34.70 -10.61 -9.78
N ILE A 103 -34.46 -11.91 -9.55
CA ILE A 103 -33.73 -12.39 -8.37
C ILE A 103 -32.30 -11.85 -8.36
N VAL A 104 -31.60 -11.87 -9.49
CA VAL A 104 -30.21 -11.36 -9.58
C VAL A 104 -30.19 -9.86 -9.33
N GLN A 105 -31.07 -9.09 -9.99
CA GLN A 105 -31.14 -7.63 -9.81
C GLN A 105 -31.45 -7.26 -8.35
N ALA A 106 -32.42 -7.94 -7.73
CA ALA A 106 -32.76 -7.72 -6.32
C ALA A 106 -31.59 -8.05 -5.39
N LEU A 107 -30.89 -9.16 -5.63
CA LEU A 107 -29.70 -9.54 -4.86
C LEU A 107 -28.58 -8.50 -5.04
N THR A 108 -28.34 -8.02 -6.25
CA THR A 108 -27.34 -6.98 -6.55
C THR A 108 -27.65 -5.68 -5.82
N ILE A 109 -28.91 -5.24 -5.82
CA ILE A 109 -29.33 -4.04 -5.09
C ILE A 109 -29.13 -4.22 -3.59
N PHE A 110 -29.59 -5.34 -3.03
CA PHE A 110 -29.44 -5.67 -1.62
C PHE A 110 -27.97 -5.69 -1.18
N VAL A 111 -27.12 -6.38 -1.92
CA VAL A 111 -25.68 -6.50 -1.64
C VAL A 111 -24.97 -5.15 -1.78
N THR A 112 -25.32 -4.36 -2.78
CA THR A 112 -24.77 -2.99 -2.97
C THR A 112 -25.12 -2.09 -1.79
N ILE A 113 -26.39 -2.08 -1.37
CA ILE A 113 -26.82 -1.30 -0.19
C ILE A 113 -26.09 -1.78 1.07
N ALA A 114 -25.98 -3.09 1.27
CA ALA A 114 -25.28 -3.66 2.42
C ALA A 114 -23.78 -3.29 2.41
N HIS A 115 -23.14 -3.26 1.25
CA HIS A 115 -21.74 -2.86 1.11
C HIS A 115 -21.55 -1.36 1.40
N ILE A 116 -22.40 -0.49 0.85
CA ILE A 116 -22.37 0.96 1.13
C ILE A 116 -22.59 1.21 2.62
N HIS A 117 -23.57 0.54 3.24
CA HIS A 117 -23.84 0.65 4.67
C HIS A 117 -22.63 0.22 5.51
N TYR A 118 -21.99 -0.90 5.16
CA TYR A 118 -20.76 -1.36 5.82
C TYR A 118 -19.64 -0.32 5.72
N GLY A 119 -19.35 0.18 4.52
CA GLY A 119 -18.31 1.19 4.30
C GLY A 119 -18.56 2.48 5.08
N GLN A 120 -19.80 3.00 5.04
CA GLN A 120 -20.18 4.19 5.81
C GLN A 120 -20.07 3.96 7.32
N GLY A 121 -20.47 2.79 7.82
CA GLY A 121 -20.36 2.43 9.23
C GLY A 121 -18.91 2.45 9.71
N VAL A 122 -18.01 1.75 9.01
CA VAL A 122 -16.59 1.68 9.38
C VAL A 122 -15.93 3.06 9.31
N VAL A 123 -16.20 3.85 8.26
CA VAL A 123 -15.64 5.20 8.12
C VAL A 123 -16.12 6.10 9.26
N ARG A 124 -17.41 6.05 9.64
CA ARG A 124 -17.96 6.82 10.77
C ARG A 124 -17.32 6.40 12.08
N GLU A 125 -17.28 5.10 12.38
CA GLU A 125 -16.65 4.58 13.61
C GLU A 125 -15.18 5.00 13.74
N MET A 126 -14.42 4.95 12.64
CA MET A 126 -13.04 5.44 12.63
C MET A 126 -12.95 6.96 12.82
N CYS A 127 -13.81 7.73 12.15
CA CYS A 127 -13.86 9.18 12.32
C CYS A 127 -14.16 9.57 13.78
N ASP A 128 -15.13 8.89 14.40
CA ASP A 128 -15.54 9.13 15.78
C ASP A 128 -14.47 8.68 16.76
N HIS A 129 -13.84 7.52 16.54
CA HIS A 129 -12.78 6.99 17.41
C HIS A 129 -11.51 7.85 17.39
N PHE A 130 -11.10 8.32 16.21
CA PHE A 130 -9.91 9.16 16.06
C PHE A 130 -10.20 10.66 16.17
N ASN A 131 -11.47 11.05 16.34
CA ASN A 131 -11.92 12.44 16.32
C ASN A 131 -11.42 13.22 15.08
N ILE A 132 -11.49 12.58 13.91
CA ILE A 132 -11.08 13.14 12.62
C ILE A 132 -12.28 13.27 11.68
N ARG A 133 -12.19 14.18 10.71
CA ARG A 133 -13.19 14.30 9.65
C ARG A 133 -12.62 13.75 8.35
N CYS A 134 -13.27 12.74 7.77
CA CYS A 134 -12.82 12.03 6.57
C CYS A 134 -12.40 12.94 5.39
N PHE A 135 -13.12 14.04 5.16
CA PHE A 135 -12.90 14.93 4.00
C PHE A 135 -12.42 16.34 4.38
N LYS A 136 -11.95 16.57 5.62
CA LYS A 136 -11.48 17.90 6.04
C LYS A 136 -10.13 17.80 6.71
N LEU A 137 -9.27 18.75 6.39
CA LEU A 137 -8.04 19.00 7.14
C LEU A 137 -8.40 19.85 8.37
N ILE A 138 -7.76 19.54 9.50
CA ILE A 138 -7.87 20.38 10.70
C ILE A 138 -6.78 21.46 10.56
N ASP A 139 -7.19 22.72 10.41
CA ASP A 139 -6.26 23.85 10.40
C ASP A 139 -5.80 24.12 11.83
N ALA A 140 -4.51 23.91 12.09
CA ALA A 140 -3.89 24.17 13.40
C ALA A 140 -3.85 25.67 13.78
N GLU A 141 -4.12 26.59 12.84
CA GLU A 141 -4.00 28.05 13.05
C GLU A 141 -5.29 28.73 13.52
N ASN A 142 -6.47 28.13 13.34
CA ASN A 142 -7.76 28.80 13.60
C ASN A 142 -8.42 28.44 14.94
N ASP A 143 -7.83 27.56 15.74
CA ASP A 143 -8.38 27.21 17.04
C ASP A 143 -7.62 27.93 18.17
N LYS A 144 -8.11 29.12 18.55
CA LYS A 144 -7.60 29.88 19.71
C LYS A 144 -8.05 29.31 21.07
N ASN A 145 -8.65 28.11 21.10
CA ASN A 145 -9.05 27.43 22.33
C ASN A 145 -8.31 26.09 22.56
N VAL A 146 -7.07 25.97 22.09
CA VAL A 146 -6.22 24.78 22.35
C VAL A 146 -5.42 24.93 23.65
N ASP A 147 -6.10 25.24 24.75
CA ASP A 147 -5.59 24.99 26.10
C ASP A 147 -6.44 23.95 26.87
N ASP A 148 -7.64 23.60 26.39
CA ASP A 148 -8.53 22.64 27.08
C ASP A 148 -8.53 21.23 26.47
N VAL A 149 -8.06 21.05 25.22
CA VAL A 149 -7.99 19.73 24.56
C VAL A 149 -6.73 18.95 24.95
N ARG A 150 -5.73 19.61 25.54
CA ARG A 150 -4.43 18.99 25.92
C ARG A 150 -4.41 18.39 27.33
N ARG A 151 -5.51 18.43 28.08
CA ARG A 151 -5.64 17.90 29.46
C ARG A 151 -6.62 16.74 29.62
N ASN A 152 -6.90 15.97 28.57
CA ASN A 152 -7.65 14.72 28.71
C ASN A 152 -6.70 13.51 28.56
N PRO A 153 -6.62 12.57 29.54
CA PRO A 153 -5.71 11.43 29.52
C PRO A 153 -6.10 10.32 28.50
N GLY A 154 -6.90 10.66 27.48
CA GLY A 154 -7.47 9.73 26.51
C GLY A 154 -6.73 9.66 25.16
N PHE A 155 -5.64 10.42 24.97
CA PHE A 155 -4.78 10.24 23.79
C PHE A 155 -3.85 9.04 24.04
N THR A 156 -4.42 7.84 24.03
CA THR A 156 -3.61 6.63 23.87
C THR A 156 -2.93 6.71 22.52
N GLU A 157 -1.61 6.47 22.51
CA GLU A 157 -0.80 6.25 21.30
C GLU A 157 -1.65 5.54 20.25
N PRO A 158 -1.63 5.94 18.95
CA PRO A 158 -2.27 5.14 17.91
C PRO A 158 -1.76 3.72 18.09
N THR A 159 -2.69 2.76 18.28
CA THR A 159 -2.32 1.37 18.51
C THR A 159 -1.34 1.00 17.41
N PRO A 160 -0.05 0.77 17.73
CA PRO A 160 0.92 0.50 16.72
C PRO A 160 0.47 -0.79 16.04
N CYS A 161 0.70 -0.94 14.73
CA CYS A 161 1.02 -2.26 14.16
C CYS A 161 1.79 -3.02 15.24
N SER A 162 1.20 -4.10 15.79
CA SER A 162 1.44 -4.47 17.20
C SER A 162 2.91 -4.35 17.54
N LYS A 163 3.30 -3.82 18.72
CA LYS A 163 4.73 -3.63 19.08
C LYS A 163 5.60 -4.86 18.73
N ASN A 164 4.99 -6.04 18.64
CA ASN A 164 5.49 -7.28 18.05
C ASN A 164 5.72 -7.28 16.52
N GLN A 165 4.77 -6.90 15.65
CA GLN A 165 4.93 -6.78 14.20
C GLN A 165 6.04 -5.82 13.80
N LEU A 166 6.13 -4.62 14.38
CA LEU A 166 7.19 -3.66 14.07
C LEU A 166 8.58 -4.18 14.53
N LYS A 167 8.64 -4.83 15.70
CA LYS A 167 9.85 -5.48 16.22
C LYS A 167 10.26 -6.68 15.35
N LYS A 168 9.29 -7.37 14.74
CA LYS A 168 9.49 -8.49 13.82
C LYS A 168 9.92 -8.07 12.43
N GLN A 169 9.29 -7.06 11.81
CA GLN A 169 9.74 -6.50 10.54
C GLN A 169 11.15 -5.92 10.67
N ARG A 170 11.46 -5.29 11.81
CA ARG A 170 12.82 -4.86 12.15
C ARG A 170 13.79 -6.04 12.31
N LYS A 171 13.41 -7.11 12.99
CA LYS A 171 14.22 -8.34 13.09
C LYS A 171 14.39 -9.03 11.72
N LEU A 172 13.38 -9.00 10.85
CA LEU A 172 13.41 -9.57 9.50
C LEU A 172 14.29 -8.74 8.56
N ALA A 173 14.17 -7.42 8.57
CA ALA A 173 15.06 -6.51 7.86
C ALA A 173 16.51 -6.68 8.37
N GLN A 174 16.70 -6.80 9.68
CA GLN A 174 18.00 -7.09 10.29
C GLN A 174 18.52 -8.46 9.85
N TYR A 175 17.68 -9.50 9.78
CA TYR A 175 18.04 -10.85 9.30
C TYR A 175 18.38 -10.87 7.80
N LEU A 176 17.64 -10.15 6.97
CA LEU A 176 17.91 -9.97 5.54
C LEU A 176 19.19 -9.16 5.30
N GLU A 177 19.46 -8.13 6.10
CA GLU A 177 20.73 -7.38 6.14
C GLU A 177 21.90 -8.21 6.72
N THR A 178 21.65 -9.37 7.35
CA THR A 178 22.69 -10.23 7.95
C THR A 178 23.32 -11.20 6.94
N ARG A 179 22.70 -11.44 5.78
CA ARG A 179 23.42 -12.06 4.65
C ARG A 179 24.18 -10.99 3.87
N VAL A 180 25.44 -11.32 3.57
CA VAL A 180 26.42 -10.59 2.73
C VAL A 180 27.37 -9.64 3.50
N ALA A 181 28.24 -10.21 4.34
CA ALA A 181 29.70 -9.96 4.34
C ALA A 181 30.37 -10.82 5.44
N SER A 182 31.41 -11.57 5.10
CA SER A 182 32.18 -12.37 6.07
C SER A 182 32.88 -11.47 7.10
N ARG A 183 33.04 -11.91 8.37
CA ARG A 183 33.82 -11.18 9.39
C ARG A 183 35.23 -10.79 8.89
N LYS A 184 35.81 -11.61 8.01
CA LYS A 184 37.13 -11.39 7.39
C LYS A 184 37.11 -10.24 6.37
N GLU A 185 36.03 -10.12 5.60
CA GLU A 185 35.76 -9.03 4.65
C GLU A 185 35.65 -7.69 5.38
N LEU A 186 34.88 -7.66 6.48
CA LEU A 186 34.68 -6.45 7.30
C LEU A 186 35.98 -5.96 7.94
N LYS A 187 36.85 -6.88 8.38
CA LYS A 187 38.16 -6.53 8.95
C LYS A 187 39.14 -6.03 7.87
N ARG A 188 39.10 -6.59 6.66
CA ARG A 188 39.90 -6.12 5.52
C ARG A 188 39.50 -4.69 5.11
N ARG A 189 38.20 -4.42 4.96
CA ARG A 189 37.68 -3.09 4.61
C ARG A 189 38.03 -2.04 5.66
N GLN A 190 38.01 -2.43 6.94
CA GLN A 190 38.44 -1.56 8.03
C GLN A 190 39.92 -1.13 7.86
N ILE A 191 40.83 -2.08 7.66
CA ILE A 191 42.27 -1.81 7.48
C ILE A 191 42.48 -0.87 6.28
N THR A 192 41.74 -1.07 5.19
CA THR A 192 41.79 -0.19 4.02
C THR A 192 41.28 1.22 4.33
N SER A 193 40.19 1.37 5.09
CA SER A 193 39.65 2.68 5.47
C SER A 193 40.55 3.49 6.40
N GLU A 194 41.30 2.83 7.29
CA GLU A 194 42.26 3.47 8.20
C GLU A 194 43.48 4.01 7.43
N SER A 195 43.87 3.36 6.33
CA SER A 195 44.97 3.82 5.48
C SER A 195 44.65 5.03 4.59
N SER A 196 43.37 5.37 4.39
CA SER A 196 42.90 6.45 3.49
C SER A 196 42.22 7.61 4.22
N SER A 197 42.52 7.81 5.52
CA SER A 197 41.72 8.68 6.41
C SER A 197 41.61 10.15 5.96
N SER A 198 42.55 10.67 5.17
CA SER A 198 42.56 12.06 4.68
C SER A 198 41.65 12.32 3.48
N GLU A 199 41.17 11.28 2.79
CA GLU A 199 40.29 11.39 1.63
C GLU A 199 38.81 11.11 1.95
N ASN A 200 38.52 10.71 3.20
CA ASN A 200 37.17 10.32 3.61
C ASN A 200 36.33 11.54 4.01
N VAL A 201 35.10 11.59 3.53
CA VAL A 201 34.11 12.61 3.93
C VAL A 201 33.84 12.50 5.43
N ARG A 202 33.74 13.65 6.11
CA ARG A 202 33.41 13.74 7.54
C ARG A 202 31.92 13.97 7.74
N ILE A 203 31.31 13.15 8.59
CA ILE A 203 29.89 13.25 8.93
C ILE A 203 29.76 13.33 10.44
N ALA A 204 29.10 14.37 10.93
CA ALA A 204 28.80 14.57 12.34
C ALA A 204 27.31 14.34 12.62
N ILE A 205 26.99 13.57 13.66
CA ILE A 205 25.63 13.42 14.17
C ILE A 205 25.50 14.30 15.40
N ASP A 206 24.64 15.31 15.31
CA ASP A 206 24.37 16.30 16.33
C ASP A 206 23.36 15.74 17.35
N LEU A 207 23.85 15.27 18.49
CA LEU A 207 23.06 14.62 19.55
C LEU A 207 22.69 15.58 20.70
N ASP A 208 22.87 16.89 20.53
CA ASP A 208 22.50 17.94 21.49
C ASP A 208 20.97 18.21 21.49
N TYR A 209 20.21 17.13 21.62
CA TYR A 209 18.75 17.10 21.64
C TYR A 209 18.21 16.24 22.81
N ASP A 210 19.06 15.98 23.80
CA ASP A 210 18.73 15.12 24.95
C ASP A 210 17.48 15.60 25.71
N ASP A 211 17.31 16.92 25.84
CA ASP A 211 16.22 17.52 26.63
C ASP A 211 14.87 17.53 25.91
N ILE A 212 14.86 17.37 24.58
CA ILE A 212 13.63 17.44 23.77
C ILE A 212 13.08 16.07 23.38
N MET A 213 13.89 15.02 23.49
CA MET A 213 13.48 13.66 23.14
C MET A 213 12.98 12.90 24.36
N LEU A 214 11.83 12.23 24.24
CA LEU A 214 11.34 11.32 25.27
C LEU A 214 12.20 10.05 25.31
N GLY A 215 12.26 9.36 26.45
CA GLY A 215 13.14 8.19 26.64
C GLY A 215 12.96 7.07 25.59
N HIS A 216 11.74 6.89 25.06
CA HIS A 216 11.48 5.92 24.00
C HIS A 216 12.00 6.39 22.62
N ASP A 217 12.02 7.70 22.35
CA ASP A 217 12.57 8.30 21.14
C ASP A 217 14.10 8.36 21.20
N ILE A 218 14.67 8.60 22.38
CA ILE A 218 16.11 8.46 22.63
C ILE A 218 16.58 7.03 22.30
N ALA A 219 15.82 6.01 22.73
CA ALA A 219 16.14 4.63 22.38
C ALA A 219 16.06 4.36 20.87
N LYS A 220 15.14 4.99 20.14
CA LYS A 220 15.08 4.93 18.67
C LYS A 220 16.27 5.65 18.04
N CYS A 221 16.63 6.84 18.54
CA CYS A 221 17.77 7.64 18.05
C CYS A 221 19.08 6.86 18.17
N VAL A 222 19.39 6.33 19.37
CA VAL A 222 20.59 5.50 19.58
C VAL A 222 20.60 4.25 18.69
N LYS A 223 19.44 3.63 18.44
CA LYS A 223 19.32 2.51 17.50
C LYS A 223 19.60 2.94 16.04
N GLN A 224 19.24 4.16 15.65
CA GLN A 224 19.62 4.72 14.35
C GLN A 224 21.13 4.99 14.29
N CYS A 225 21.75 5.51 15.35
CA CYS A 225 23.21 5.66 15.45
C CYS A 225 23.94 4.32 15.25
N LEU A 226 23.48 3.25 15.90
CA LEU A 226 23.99 1.89 15.68
C LEU A 226 23.86 1.45 14.21
N ARG A 227 22.73 1.77 13.57
CA ARG A 227 22.50 1.45 12.17
C ARG A 227 23.45 2.23 11.26
N ILE A 228 23.63 3.52 11.50
CA ILE A 228 24.57 4.40 10.77
C ILE A 228 25.99 3.80 10.84
N TYR A 229 26.46 3.48 12.05
CA TYR A 229 27.76 2.83 12.25
C TYR A 229 27.88 1.50 11.47
N THR A 230 26.85 0.65 11.56
CA THR A 230 26.84 -0.67 10.91
C THR A 230 26.87 -0.56 9.38
N ILE A 231 26.11 0.37 8.81
CA ILE A 231 26.09 0.64 7.37
C ILE A 231 27.42 1.23 6.92
N ASN A 232 27.94 2.23 7.64
CA ASN A 232 29.20 2.88 7.30
C ASN A 232 30.37 1.90 7.25
N ARG A 233 30.45 0.98 8.21
CA ARG A 233 31.46 -0.08 8.25
C ARG A 233 31.37 -1.07 7.08
N ARG A 234 30.20 -1.19 6.46
CA ARG A 234 29.94 -2.08 5.31
C ARG A 234 30.05 -1.37 3.97
N SER A 235 30.00 -0.05 3.96
CA SER A 235 30.11 0.79 2.76
C SER A 235 31.43 0.54 2.03
N GLU A 236 31.41 0.66 0.70
CA GLU A 236 32.62 0.62 -0.13
C GLU A 236 33.54 1.82 0.16
N LYS A 237 32.92 2.98 0.43
CA LYS A 237 33.59 4.20 0.89
C LYS A 237 33.03 4.58 2.25
N SER A 238 33.79 4.32 3.31
CA SER A 238 33.40 4.67 4.67
C SER A 238 33.69 6.14 4.96
N ALA A 239 32.71 6.85 5.53
CA ALA A 239 32.90 8.19 6.05
C ALA A 239 33.58 8.16 7.43
N GLN A 240 34.26 9.25 7.79
CA GLN A 240 34.71 9.47 9.17
C GLN A 240 33.52 9.98 10.00
N LEU A 241 33.03 9.13 10.91
CA LEU A 241 31.86 9.43 11.74
C LEU A 241 32.28 10.13 13.04
N HIS A 242 31.52 11.16 13.40
CA HIS A 242 31.62 11.87 14.67
C HIS A 242 30.24 11.94 15.32
N PHE A 243 30.15 11.62 16.61
CA PHE A 243 28.95 11.86 17.40
C PHE A 243 29.24 13.01 18.35
N THR A 244 28.51 14.12 18.20
CA THR A 244 28.74 15.38 18.91
C THR A 244 27.56 15.73 19.80
N GLY A 245 27.80 16.55 20.83
CA GLY A 245 26.76 17.03 21.73
C GLY A 245 26.21 15.96 22.68
N ILE A 246 26.97 14.89 22.95
CA ILE A 246 26.54 13.87 23.92
C ILE A 246 26.77 14.41 25.33
N LYS A 247 25.70 14.69 26.08
CA LYS A 247 25.83 15.11 27.48
C LYS A 247 26.38 13.98 28.35
N THR A 248 27.41 14.26 29.15
CA THR A 248 27.92 13.29 30.14
C THR A 248 26.83 12.97 31.15
N ASP A 249 26.65 11.68 31.42
CA ASP A 249 25.53 11.13 32.20
C ASP A 249 24.11 11.57 31.79
N GLY A 250 23.93 12.06 30.55
CA GLY A 250 22.63 12.35 29.95
C GLY A 250 21.86 11.09 29.51
N ASN A 251 20.63 11.28 29.05
CA ASN A 251 19.74 10.17 28.69
C ASN A 251 20.23 9.39 27.46
N ILE A 252 20.76 10.09 26.44
CA ILE A 252 21.39 9.49 25.26
C ILE A 252 22.62 8.68 25.66
N HIS A 253 23.47 9.19 26.55
CA HIS A 253 24.65 8.46 27.02
C HIS A 253 24.25 7.19 27.79
N ALA A 254 23.26 7.27 28.68
CA ALA A 254 22.71 6.10 29.37
C ALA A 254 22.13 5.07 28.39
N ALA A 255 21.52 5.51 27.29
CA ALA A 255 21.01 4.64 26.24
C ALA A 255 22.13 3.99 25.39
N PHE A 256 23.25 4.68 25.14
CA PHE A 256 24.44 4.07 24.52
C PHE A 256 25.04 2.95 25.37
N LYS A 257 25.16 3.16 26.69
CA LYS A 257 25.69 2.16 27.65
C LYS A 257 24.92 0.83 27.62
N LYS A 258 23.65 0.83 27.19
CA LYS A 258 22.84 -0.39 27.04
C LYS A 258 23.27 -1.26 25.85
N ASN A 259 24.00 -0.72 24.88
CA ASN A 259 24.50 -1.48 23.73
C ASN A 259 25.92 -1.99 24.02
N HIS A 260 26.07 -3.30 24.24
CA HIS A 260 27.38 -3.90 24.47
C HIS A 260 28.37 -3.60 23.33
N GLY A 261 29.54 -3.08 23.70
CA GLY A 261 30.62 -2.76 22.77
C GLY A 261 30.46 -1.44 22.01
N TRP A 262 29.60 -0.52 22.47
CA TRP A 262 29.49 0.83 21.90
C TRP A 262 30.83 1.59 21.93
N GLU A 263 31.62 1.43 22.99
CA GLU A 263 32.95 2.04 23.13
C GLU A 263 33.95 1.59 22.05
N ASN A 264 33.73 0.41 21.49
CA ASN A 264 34.60 -0.17 20.47
C ASN A 264 34.18 0.25 19.05
N TRP A 265 33.22 1.16 18.90
CA TRP A 265 32.84 1.65 17.58
C TRP A 265 33.92 2.59 17.06
N HIS A 266 34.39 2.33 15.83
CA HIS A 266 35.37 3.17 15.13
C HIS A 266 34.71 4.47 14.65
N LEU A 267 34.46 5.37 15.59
CA LEU A 267 33.98 6.74 15.39
C LEU A 267 34.50 7.62 16.53
N LYS A 268 34.43 8.94 16.36
CA LYS A 268 34.85 9.88 17.41
C LYS A 268 33.64 10.33 18.23
N TYR A 269 33.69 10.07 19.53
CA TYR A 269 32.71 10.56 20.49
C TYR A 269 33.17 11.91 21.05
N HIS A 270 32.32 12.91 20.97
CA HIS A 270 32.52 14.24 21.54
C HIS A 270 31.47 14.44 22.64
N PHE A 271 31.92 14.29 23.89
CA PHE A 271 31.10 14.44 25.09
C PHE A 271 31.14 15.89 25.55
N ASP A 272 29.98 16.45 25.88
CA ASP A 272 29.78 17.85 26.29
C ASP A 272 30.38 18.88 25.31
N GLU A 273 30.62 18.46 24.07
CA GLU A 273 31.25 19.26 23.02
C GLU A 273 30.36 19.21 21.77
N SER A 274 29.87 20.37 21.35
CA SER A 274 29.00 20.55 20.19
C SER A 274 29.77 20.45 18.87
N HIS A 275 29.05 20.29 17.77
CA HIS A 275 29.66 20.30 16.43
C HIS A 275 30.32 21.66 16.08
N LEU A 276 29.93 22.75 16.74
CA LEU A 276 30.52 24.08 16.59
C LEU A 276 31.88 24.21 17.29
N GLU A 277 32.11 23.43 18.34
CA GLU A 277 33.36 23.42 19.11
C GLU A 277 34.34 22.40 18.51
N ALA A 278 33.82 21.25 18.07
CA ALA A 278 34.62 20.17 17.50
C ALA A 278 35.22 20.48 16.12
N PHE A 279 34.67 21.46 15.38
CA PHE A 279 35.07 21.77 14.01
C PHE A 279 35.05 23.27 13.68
N PRO A 280 35.90 23.75 12.75
CA PRO A 280 35.83 25.11 12.25
C PRO A 280 34.49 25.39 11.57
N LYS A 281 33.89 26.54 11.88
CA LYS A 281 32.56 26.95 11.40
C LYS A 281 32.48 26.97 9.87
N GLU A 282 33.57 27.34 9.21
CA GLU A 282 33.65 27.46 7.75
C GLU A 282 33.51 26.10 7.07
N GLN A 283 33.88 25.00 7.73
CA GLN A 283 33.78 23.63 7.20
C GLN A 283 32.39 23.02 7.41
N LEU A 284 31.57 23.57 8.30
CA LEU A 284 30.30 22.95 8.70
C LEU A 284 29.18 23.24 7.69
N VAL A 285 28.51 22.16 7.27
CA VAL A 285 27.29 22.22 6.45
C VAL A 285 26.20 21.40 7.14
N TYR A 286 25.16 22.09 7.63
CA TYR A 286 24.04 21.44 8.30
C TYR A 286 23.00 20.94 7.29
N LEU A 287 22.73 19.63 7.29
CA LEU A 287 21.77 19.00 6.41
C LEU A 287 20.36 19.10 6.98
N THR A 288 19.46 19.77 6.26
CA THR A 288 18.07 19.99 6.69
C THR A 288 17.15 20.08 5.47
N SER A 289 15.94 19.52 5.53
CA SER A 289 15.00 19.45 4.40
C SER A 289 14.51 20.81 3.93
N GLU A 290 14.57 21.81 4.81
CA GLU A 290 14.02 23.16 4.65
C GLU A 290 15.01 24.14 4.03
N SER A 291 16.26 23.72 3.78
CA SER A 291 17.25 24.61 3.17
C SER A 291 16.91 24.93 1.72
N ASP A 292 17.07 26.19 1.33
CA ASP A 292 16.94 26.63 -0.07
C ASP A 292 18.06 26.09 -0.97
N THR A 293 19.21 25.75 -0.38
CA THR A 293 20.39 25.27 -1.12
C THR A 293 20.34 23.76 -1.30
N ILE A 294 20.48 23.28 -2.54
CA ILE A 294 20.51 21.84 -2.85
C ILE A 294 21.96 21.33 -2.85
N LEU A 295 22.20 20.25 -2.10
CA LEU A 295 23.50 19.58 -2.07
C LEU A 295 23.70 18.71 -3.32
N GLN A 296 24.51 19.19 -4.27
CA GLN A 296 24.80 18.48 -5.52
C GLN A 296 25.91 17.44 -5.36
N ARG A 297 26.95 17.74 -4.57
CA ARG A 297 28.13 16.88 -4.35
C ARG A 297 28.64 17.02 -2.92
N LEU A 298 29.28 15.95 -2.43
CA LEU A 298 30.00 15.95 -1.16
C LEU A 298 31.45 16.38 -1.39
N ASP A 299 31.95 17.30 -0.58
CA ASP A 299 33.34 17.74 -0.53
C ASP A 299 34.01 17.15 0.72
N VAL A 300 35.25 16.69 0.57
CA VAL A 300 36.07 16.13 1.66
C VAL A 300 36.52 17.21 2.65
N LYS A 301 36.57 18.47 2.21
CA LYS A 301 36.92 19.63 3.04
C LYS A 301 35.82 20.00 4.04
N ASP A 302 34.57 19.69 3.70
CA ASP A 302 33.40 20.02 4.50
C ASP A 302 33.08 18.91 5.52
N VAL A 303 32.39 19.29 6.59
CA VAL A 303 31.85 18.40 7.61
C VAL A 303 30.32 18.51 7.56
N TYR A 304 29.67 17.41 7.20
CA TYR A 304 28.22 17.37 7.05
C TYR A 304 27.56 16.99 8.37
N VAL A 305 26.75 17.90 8.91
CA VAL A 305 26.05 17.71 10.18
C VAL A 305 24.63 17.22 9.94
N ILE A 306 24.23 16.15 10.64
CA ILE A 306 22.88 15.61 10.63
C ILE A 306 22.32 15.69 12.05
N GLY A 307 21.11 16.25 12.19
CA GLY A 307 20.41 16.27 13.48
C GLY A 307 20.08 14.87 13.96
N GLY A 308 20.66 14.46 15.09
CA GLY A 308 20.37 13.21 15.80
C GLY A 308 19.08 13.30 16.61
N LEU A 309 17.99 13.66 15.93
CA LEU A 309 16.68 13.92 16.51
C LEU A 309 15.65 12.93 15.96
N VAL A 310 14.88 12.31 16.84
CA VAL A 310 13.70 11.50 16.49
C VAL A 310 12.47 12.17 17.09
N ASP A 311 11.75 12.93 16.27
CA ASP A 311 10.61 13.72 16.70
C ASP A 311 9.34 13.47 15.86
N HIS A 312 9.39 12.56 14.89
CA HIS A 312 8.32 12.36 13.91
C HIS A 312 7.88 13.67 13.20
N ASN A 313 8.79 14.63 13.05
CA ASN A 313 8.55 15.97 12.51
C ASN A 313 7.57 16.83 13.33
N HIS A 314 7.49 16.59 14.64
CA HIS A 314 6.73 17.43 15.57
C HIS A 314 7.36 18.83 15.70
N HIS A 315 8.68 18.93 15.61
CA HIS A 315 9.44 20.18 15.71
C HIS A 315 9.88 20.67 14.33
N LYS A 316 8.91 21.09 13.52
CA LYS A 316 9.17 21.64 12.18
C LYS A 316 10.19 22.78 12.23
N ASN A 317 11.11 22.79 11.27
CA ASN A 317 12.16 23.80 11.10
C ASN A 317 13.18 23.90 12.24
N LEU A 318 13.16 23.01 13.25
CA LEU A 318 14.04 23.16 14.42
C LEU A 318 15.53 23.13 14.04
N CYS A 319 15.95 22.09 13.32
CA CYS A 319 17.33 21.93 12.86
C CYS A 319 17.77 23.10 11.97
N HIS A 320 16.90 23.51 11.03
CA HIS A 320 17.15 24.65 10.16
C HIS A 320 17.30 25.96 10.94
N ALA A 321 16.40 26.24 11.89
CA ALA A 321 16.44 27.43 12.72
C ALA A 321 17.68 27.46 13.62
N ARG A 322 18.07 26.33 14.23
CA ARG A 322 19.30 26.21 15.02
C ARG A 322 20.53 26.50 14.16
N ALA A 323 20.63 25.88 12.98
CA ALA A 323 21.75 26.06 12.07
C ALA A 323 21.86 27.50 11.54
N THR A 324 20.74 28.10 11.13
CA THR A 324 20.70 29.49 10.64
C THR A 324 21.04 30.48 11.76
N LYS A 325 20.54 30.28 12.98
CA LYS A 325 20.88 31.11 14.15
C LYS A 325 22.37 31.01 14.49
N ALA A 326 22.97 29.84 14.35
CA ALA A 326 24.41 29.65 14.50
C ALA A 326 25.22 30.21 13.31
N GLY A 327 24.56 30.65 12.24
CA GLY A 327 25.18 31.17 11.03
C GLY A 327 25.94 30.12 10.22
N LEU A 328 25.46 28.87 10.23
CA LEU A 328 26.03 27.75 9.48
C LEU A 328 25.53 27.73 8.04
N ARG A 329 26.34 27.19 7.12
CA ARG A 329 25.86 26.82 5.79
C ARG A 329 24.83 25.70 5.97
N THR A 330 23.68 25.82 5.31
CA THR A 330 22.66 24.76 5.29
C THR A 330 22.50 24.23 3.87
N ALA A 331 22.19 22.94 3.74
CA ALA A 331 21.84 22.35 2.46
C ALA A 331 20.79 21.23 2.63
N ARG A 332 19.96 21.02 1.62
CA ARG A 332 19.04 19.87 1.54
C ARG A 332 19.53 18.86 0.52
N LEU A 333 19.22 17.59 0.72
CA LEU A 333 19.52 16.54 -0.26
C LEU A 333 18.72 16.78 -1.57
N PRO A 334 19.25 16.37 -2.74
CA PRO A 334 18.62 16.56 -4.05
C PRO A 334 17.47 15.58 -4.29
N LEU A 335 16.72 15.22 -3.25
CA LEU A 335 15.62 14.26 -3.33
C LEU A 335 14.51 14.75 -4.28
N GLY A 336 14.33 16.06 -4.43
CA GLY A 336 13.29 16.59 -5.33
C GLY A 336 13.57 16.42 -6.83
N GLU A 337 14.83 16.14 -7.22
CA GLU A 337 15.22 15.90 -8.62
C GLU A 337 15.13 14.41 -8.99
N TYR A 338 15.35 13.53 -8.01
CA TYR A 338 15.39 12.06 -8.21
C TYR A 338 14.18 11.32 -7.63
N VAL A 339 13.35 12.00 -6.83
CA VAL A 339 12.09 11.48 -6.29
C VAL A 339 10.97 12.35 -6.82
N ASP A 340 10.15 11.77 -7.69
CA ASP A 340 9.07 12.47 -8.37
C ASP A 340 7.96 12.89 -7.38
N MET A 341 8.05 14.14 -6.92
CA MET A 341 7.10 14.78 -6.02
C MET A 341 5.98 15.50 -6.80
N LYS A 342 5.34 14.81 -7.75
CA LYS A 342 4.14 15.29 -8.49
C LYS A 342 3.06 15.92 -7.59
N THR A 343 3.04 15.59 -6.29
CA THR A 343 2.12 16.17 -5.30
C THR A 343 2.29 17.65 -5.01
N ARG A 344 3.35 18.31 -5.49
CA ARG A 344 3.48 19.78 -5.36
C ARG A 344 2.42 20.55 -6.15
N LEU A 345 1.81 19.93 -7.17
CA LEU A 345 0.72 20.52 -7.97
C LEU A 345 -0.61 20.62 -7.19
N LEU A 346 -0.81 19.78 -6.17
CA LEU A 346 -2.04 19.80 -5.39
C LEU A 346 -2.00 20.89 -4.31
N PRO A 347 -3.10 21.63 -4.10
CA PRO A 347 -3.17 22.60 -3.03
C PRO A 347 -3.15 21.93 -1.66
N LYS A 348 -2.55 22.59 -0.65
CA LYS A 348 -2.41 22.02 0.71
C LYS A 348 -3.74 21.88 1.46
N TRP A 349 -4.80 22.59 1.06
CA TRP A 349 -6.13 22.48 1.66
C TRP A 349 -6.89 21.22 1.20
N LEU A 350 -6.43 20.56 0.14
CA LEU A 350 -7.10 19.39 -0.42
C LEU A 350 -6.79 18.15 0.42
N ALA A 351 -7.83 17.60 1.05
CA ALA A 351 -7.74 16.37 1.83
C ALA A 351 -7.42 15.16 0.91
N PRO A 352 -6.53 14.23 1.34
CA PRO A 352 -6.17 13.05 0.55
C PRO A 352 -7.38 12.21 0.13
N ASN A 353 -8.30 11.93 1.05
CA ASN A 353 -9.48 11.10 0.77
C ASN A 353 -10.42 11.71 -0.29
N ILE A 354 -10.38 13.02 -0.52
CA ILE A 354 -11.12 13.66 -1.62
C ILE A 354 -10.50 13.25 -2.96
N ILE A 355 -9.18 13.17 -3.04
CA ILE A 355 -8.44 12.78 -4.25
C ILE A 355 -8.81 11.35 -4.62
N THR A 356 -8.74 10.45 -3.65
CA THR A 356 -9.16 9.04 -3.79
C THR A 356 -10.61 8.93 -4.24
N PHE A 357 -11.53 9.67 -3.61
CA PHE A 357 -12.95 9.63 -3.94
C PHE A 357 -13.24 10.16 -5.35
N ILE A 358 -12.58 11.23 -5.78
CA ILE A 358 -12.68 11.75 -7.14
C ILE A 358 -12.17 10.69 -8.13
N GLY A 359 -11.01 10.09 -7.87
CA GLY A 359 -10.47 9.01 -8.70
C GLY A 359 -11.46 7.85 -8.86
N PHE A 360 -12.04 7.39 -7.75
CA PHE A 360 -13.08 6.36 -7.76
C PHE A 360 -14.30 6.76 -8.60
N LEU A 361 -14.82 7.98 -8.44
CA LEU A 361 -15.97 8.46 -9.22
C LEU A 361 -15.71 8.45 -10.73
N LEU A 362 -14.48 8.70 -11.18
CA LEU A 362 -14.13 8.59 -12.60
C LEU A 362 -14.32 7.17 -13.14
N THR A 363 -14.00 6.15 -12.33
CA THR A 363 -14.23 4.74 -12.71
C THR A 363 -15.73 4.40 -12.77
N VAL A 364 -16.54 4.95 -11.85
CA VAL A 364 -18.00 4.81 -11.85
C VAL A 364 -18.62 5.47 -13.08
N VAL A 365 -18.18 6.68 -13.42
CA VAL A 365 -18.64 7.40 -14.61
C VAL A 365 -18.34 6.58 -15.88
N ASN A 366 -17.14 6.02 -16.00
CA ASN A 366 -16.80 5.14 -17.14
C ASN A 366 -17.72 3.92 -17.23
N PHE A 367 -17.97 3.26 -16.11
CA PHE A 367 -18.87 2.12 -16.04
C PHE A 367 -20.28 2.49 -16.51
N LEU A 368 -20.86 3.56 -15.96
CA LEU A 368 -22.21 4.00 -16.32
C LEU A 368 -22.31 4.46 -17.78
N LEU A 369 -21.30 5.19 -18.26
CA LEU A 369 -21.29 5.72 -19.61
C LEU A 369 -21.23 4.59 -20.65
N ILE A 370 -20.35 3.60 -20.46
CA ILE A 370 -20.26 2.44 -21.37
C ILE A 370 -21.49 1.55 -21.23
N ALA A 371 -21.97 1.29 -20.00
CA ALA A 371 -23.17 0.50 -19.78
C ALA A 371 -24.43 1.10 -20.43
N TYR A 372 -24.50 2.43 -20.57
CA TYR A 372 -25.60 3.10 -21.26
C TYR A 372 -25.65 2.78 -22.76
N TYR A 373 -24.48 2.69 -23.43
CA TYR A 373 -24.39 2.42 -24.86
C TYR A 373 -24.33 0.93 -25.21
N ASP A 374 -23.86 0.09 -24.29
CA ASP A 374 -23.64 -1.33 -24.51
C ASP A 374 -23.95 -2.13 -23.23
N TRP A 375 -25.21 -2.46 -23.00
CA TRP A 375 -25.58 -3.21 -21.79
C TRP A 375 -25.09 -4.67 -21.82
N ASP A 376 -25.27 -5.34 -22.96
CA ASP A 376 -25.11 -6.80 -23.11
C ASP A 376 -23.73 -7.25 -23.62
N PHE A 377 -22.77 -6.33 -23.76
CA PHE A 377 -21.44 -6.58 -24.36
C PHE A 377 -21.50 -6.98 -25.83
N THR A 378 -22.50 -6.49 -26.57
CA THR A 378 -22.72 -6.84 -27.98
C THR A 378 -22.29 -5.74 -28.94
N ALA A 379 -21.97 -4.53 -28.45
CA ALA A 379 -21.64 -3.39 -29.30
C ALA A 379 -20.47 -3.65 -30.26
N ALA A 380 -19.47 -4.43 -29.82
CA ALA A 380 -18.31 -4.78 -30.64
C ALA A 380 -18.60 -5.88 -31.68
N ASN A 381 -19.65 -6.70 -31.47
CA ASN A 381 -20.01 -7.78 -32.40
C ASN A 381 -20.71 -7.26 -33.67
N ASN A 382 -21.32 -6.08 -33.59
CA ASN A 382 -22.08 -5.50 -34.70
C ASN A 382 -21.16 -4.70 -35.65
N GLU A 383 -21.50 -4.68 -36.95
CA GLU A 383 -20.76 -3.89 -37.95
C GLU A 383 -20.79 -2.38 -37.62
N GLU A 384 -21.92 -1.88 -37.11
CA GLU A 384 -22.04 -0.54 -36.55
C GLU A 384 -21.94 -0.59 -35.02
N ASN A 385 -20.86 -0.03 -34.49
CA ASN A 385 -20.66 0.02 -33.05
C ASN A 385 -21.58 1.08 -32.42
N THR A 386 -22.33 0.70 -31.39
CA THR A 386 -23.26 1.60 -30.69
C THR A 386 -22.55 2.63 -29.80
N ILE A 387 -21.26 2.44 -29.49
CA ILE A 387 -20.48 3.31 -28.61
C ILE A 387 -19.74 4.38 -29.43
N PRO A 388 -20.07 5.67 -29.24
CA PRO A 388 -19.39 6.76 -29.94
C PRO A 388 -17.89 6.87 -29.58
N SER A 389 -17.03 7.25 -30.53
CA SER A 389 -15.57 7.34 -30.31
C SER A 389 -15.16 8.25 -29.15
N TRP A 390 -15.91 9.32 -28.87
CA TRP A 390 -15.60 10.22 -27.76
C TRP A 390 -15.75 9.56 -26.39
N VAL A 391 -16.61 8.53 -26.25
CA VAL A 391 -16.80 7.77 -25.01
C VAL A 391 -15.51 7.05 -24.65
N TRP A 392 -14.83 6.45 -25.63
CA TRP A 392 -13.53 5.79 -25.43
C TRP A 392 -12.44 6.77 -25.01
N SER A 393 -12.45 8.00 -25.54
CA SER A 393 -11.52 9.05 -25.10
C SER A 393 -11.74 9.45 -23.65
N VAL A 394 -13.01 9.66 -23.26
CA VAL A 394 -13.37 9.96 -21.87
C VAL A 394 -12.93 8.81 -20.96
N ALA A 395 -13.18 7.56 -21.36
CA ALA A 395 -12.76 6.39 -20.61
C ALA A 395 -11.23 6.32 -20.42
N ALA A 396 -10.46 6.53 -21.49
CA ALA A 396 -9.01 6.52 -21.47
C ALA A 396 -8.42 7.60 -20.55
N ILE A 397 -8.94 8.83 -20.64
CA ILE A 397 -8.52 9.97 -19.81
C ILE A 397 -8.88 9.71 -18.34
N ASN A 398 -10.10 9.25 -18.07
CA ASN A 398 -10.57 8.98 -16.72
C ASN A 398 -9.75 7.90 -16.01
N ILE A 399 -9.34 6.84 -16.72
CA ILE A 399 -8.48 5.78 -16.16
C ILE A 399 -7.09 6.33 -15.84
N LEU A 400 -6.51 7.13 -16.75
CA LEU A 400 -5.21 7.73 -16.50
C LEU A 400 -5.25 8.70 -15.32
N LEU A 401 -6.32 9.50 -15.22
CA LEU A 401 -6.53 10.39 -14.08
C LEU A 401 -6.72 9.59 -12.79
N TYR A 402 -7.58 8.57 -12.77
CA TYR A 402 -7.75 7.68 -11.62
C TYR A 402 -6.40 7.13 -11.14
N TYR A 403 -5.62 6.50 -12.01
CA TYR A 403 -4.32 5.93 -11.67
C TYR A 403 -3.32 6.96 -11.12
N ASN A 404 -3.32 8.19 -11.66
CA ASN A 404 -2.44 9.25 -11.14
C ASN A 404 -2.93 9.81 -9.79
N LEU A 405 -4.26 9.98 -9.61
CA LEU A 405 -4.84 10.48 -8.38
C LEU A 405 -4.63 9.49 -7.22
N ASP A 406 -4.79 8.20 -7.49
CA ASP A 406 -4.47 7.08 -6.61
C ASP A 406 -3.02 7.16 -6.11
N GLY A 407 -2.03 7.19 -7.01
CA GLY A 407 -0.62 7.33 -6.62
C GLY A 407 -0.24 8.65 -5.93
N MET A 408 -1.14 9.64 -5.92
CA MET A 408 -0.93 10.96 -5.33
C MET A 408 -1.48 11.09 -3.91
N ASP A 409 -2.48 10.30 -3.52
CA ASP A 409 -3.20 10.48 -2.26
C ASP A 409 -2.30 10.23 -1.02
N GLY A 410 -1.50 9.17 -1.00
CA GLY A 410 -0.62 8.83 0.12
C GLY A 410 0.57 9.79 0.19
N LYS A 411 1.03 10.31 -0.95
CA LYS A 411 2.02 11.39 -1.00
C LYS A 411 1.42 12.69 -0.46
N GLN A 412 0.15 12.98 -0.73
CA GLN A 412 -0.56 14.15 -0.18
C GLN A 412 -0.85 13.98 1.32
N ALA A 413 -1.18 12.78 1.78
CA ALA A 413 -1.38 12.45 3.20
C ALA A 413 -0.10 12.67 4.01
N ARG A 414 1.06 12.30 3.45
CA ARG A 414 2.37 12.61 4.06
C ARG A 414 2.64 14.12 4.09
N ARG A 415 2.28 14.85 3.04
CA ARG A 415 2.48 16.31 2.93
C ARG A 415 1.60 17.11 3.90
N THR A 416 0.35 16.69 4.08
CA THR A 416 -0.64 17.34 4.95
C THR A 416 -0.59 16.84 6.40
N GLY A 417 0.21 15.81 6.69
CA GLY A 417 0.31 15.22 8.04
C GLY A 417 -0.90 14.37 8.43
N THR A 418 -1.72 13.94 7.47
CA THR A 418 -2.94 13.16 7.68
C THR A 418 -2.78 11.68 7.32
N SER A 419 -1.54 11.19 7.33
CA SER A 419 -1.27 9.76 7.12
C SER A 419 -1.81 8.95 8.30
N GLY A 420 -2.74 8.03 8.04
CA GLY A 420 -3.33 7.21 9.08
C GLY A 420 -4.19 6.08 8.54
N PRO A 421 -4.71 5.21 9.45
CA PRO A 421 -5.42 4.01 9.06
C PRO A 421 -6.70 4.26 8.25
N LEU A 422 -7.37 5.39 8.49
CA LEU A 422 -8.57 5.77 7.76
C LEU A 422 -8.28 6.03 6.27
N GLY A 423 -7.19 6.75 5.96
CA GLY A 423 -6.86 7.07 4.57
C GLY A 423 -6.52 5.83 3.77
N GLU A 424 -5.72 4.94 4.35
CA GLU A 424 -5.34 3.66 3.71
C GLU A 424 -6.52 2.67 3.62
N LEU A 425 -7.47 2.68 4.56
CA LEU A 425 -8.74 1.94 4.40
C LEU A 425 -9.57 2.51 3.25
N PHE A 426 -9.68 3.83 3.17
CA PHE A 426 -10.52 4.51 2.19
C PHE A 426 -9.99 4.30 0.77
N ASP A 427 -8.68 4.44 0.60
CA ASP A 427 -7.90 4.13 -0.62
C ASP A 427 -8.15 2.70 -1.10
N HIS A 428 -7.62 1.72 -0.37
CA HIS A 428 -7.71 0.31 -0.77
C HIS A 428 -9.16 -0.22 -0.82
N GLY A 429 -10.06 0.35 0.00
CA GLY A 429 -11.48 0.01 -0.01
C GLY A 429 -12.13 0.37 -1.33
N LEU A 430 -11.92 1.58 -1.83
CA LEU A 430 -12.46 2.02 -3.12
C LEU A 430 -11.79 1.31 -4.30
N ASP A 431 -10.48 1.06 -4.22
CA ASP A 431 -9.76 0.26 -5.22
C ASP A 431 -10.32 -1.15 -5.37
N SER A 432 -10.73 -1.78 -4.27
CA SER A 432 -11.34 -3.11 -4.32
C SER A 432 -12.64 -3.14 -5.13
N TYR A 433 -13.35 -2.01 -5.20
CA TYR A 433 -14.56 -1.87 -6.01
C TYR A 433 -14.20 -1.53 -7.46
N SER A 434 -13.23 -0.63 -7.68
CA SER A 434 -12.67 -0.32 -9.00
C SER A 434 -12.10 -1.56 -9.71
N ALA A 435 -11.52 -2.50 -8.96
CA ALA A 435 -11.02 -3.78 -9.46
C ALA A 435 -12.13 -4.63 -10.13
N GLY A 436 -13.40 -4.42 -9.79
CA GLY A 436 -14.55 -4.98 -10.50
C GLY A 436 -15.01 -4.13 -11.67
N LEU A 437 -15.13 -2.81 -11.49
CA LEU A 437 -15.66 -1.91 -12.52
C LEU A 437 -14.78 -1.84 -13.77
N ILE A 438 -13.45 -1.77 -13.60
CA ILE A 438 -12.50 -1.57 -14.70
C ILE A 438 -12.57 -2.72 -15.73
N PRO A 439 -12.47 -4.01 -15.32
CA PRO A 439 -12.63 -5.12 -16.25
C PRO A 439 -14.02 -5.16 -16.89
N ILE A 440 -15.08 -4.83 -16.15
CA ILE A 440 -16.45 -4.92 -16.67
C ILE A 440 -16.63 -4.03 -17.90
N TYR A 441 -16.27 -2.75 -17.84
CA TYR A 441 -16.42 -1.91 -19.03
C TYR A 441 -15.35 -2.18 -20.10
N MET A 442 -14.22 -2.80 -19.74
CA MET A 442 -13.24 -3.30 -20.72
C MET A 442 -13.81 -4.43 -21.58
N PHE A 443 -14.72 -5.26 -21.07
CA PHE A 443 -15.31 -6.36 -21.83
C PHE A 443 -16.13 -5.88 -23.04
N SER A 444 -16.73 -4.69 -22.96
CA SER A 444 -17.43 -4.05 -24.09
C SER A 444 -16.52 -3.76 -25.28
N LEU A 445 -15.19 -3.75 -25.08
CA LEU A 445 -14.23 -3.56 -26.15
C LEU A 445 -14.07 -4.80 -27.04
N PHE A 446 -14.14 -5.98 -26.43
CA PHE A 446 -13.90 -7.26 -27.11
C PHE A 446 -15.19 -7.90 -27.61
N GLY A 447 -16.33 -7.58 -26.98
CA GLY A 447 -17.60 -8.19 -27.29
C GLY A 447 -17.73 -9.65 -26.86
N THR A 448 -18.95 -10.19 -26.92
CA THR A 448 -19.21 -11.59 -26.54
C THR A 448 -18.68 -12.63 -27.53
N ASP A 449 -18.44 -12.25 -28.79
CA ASP A 449 -18.02 -13.20 -29.83
C ASP A 449 -16.56 -13.65 -29.62
N ASP A 450 -15.66 -12.70 -29.38
CA ASP A 450 -14.25 -13.01 -29.10
C ASP A 450 -13.98 -13.30 -27.61
N LEU A 451 -14.79 -12.73 -26.71
CA LEU A 451 -14.71 -12.99 -25.27
C LEU A 451 -16.08 -13.36 -24.67
N PRO A 452 -16.52 -14.63 -24.80
CA PRO A 452 -17.77 -15.08 -24.20
C PRO A 452 -17.87 -14.80 -22.69
N PRO A 453 -19.09 -14.60 -22.13
CA PRO A 453 -19.28 -14.25 -20.71
C PRO A 453 -18.58 -15.19 -19.71
N ILE A 454 -18.47 -16.49 -20.00
CA ILE A 454 -17.73 -17.41 -19.11
C ILE A 454 -16.22 -17.14 -19.08
N ARG A 455 -15.64 -16.61 -20.16
CA ARG A 455 -14.23 -16.18 -20.20
C ARG A 455 -14.06 -14.81 -19.54
N MET A 456 -15.04 -13.91 -19.69
CA MET A 456 -15.10 -12.67 -18.91
C MET A 456 -15.08 -12.95 -17.39
N PHE A 457 -15.81 -13.97 -16.93
CA PHE A 457 -15.77 -14.44 -15.55
C PHE A 457 -14.35 -14.86 -15.12
N SER A 458 -13.64 -15.65 -15.93
CA SER A 458 -12.26 -16.07 -15.65
C SER A 458 -11.29 -14.89 -15.55
N VAL A 459 -11.43 -13.91 -16.44
CA VAL A 459 -10.65 -12.67 -16.43
C VAL A 459 -10.93 -11.87 -15.16
N LEU A 460 -12.20 -11.68 -14.80
CA LEU A 460 -12.61 -10.95 -13.60
C LEU A 460 -12.03 -11.60 -12.32
N TRP A 461 -12.12 -12.93 -12.21
CA TRP A 461 -11.55 -13.67 -11.08
C TRP A 461 -10.03 -13.62 -11.00
N THR A 462 -9.35 -13.50 -12.15
CA THR A 462 -7.90 -13.30 -12.19
C THR A 462 -7.53 -11.93 -11.60
N VAL A 463 -8.30 -10.87 -11.90
CA VAL A 463 -8.11 -9.54 -11.30
C VAL A 463 -8.37 -9.59 -9.80
N PHE A 464 -9.47 -10.21 -9.38
CA PHE A 464 -9.79 -10.37 -7.96
C PHE A 464 -8.71 -11.13 -7.19
N LEU A 465 -8.19 -12.22 -7.76
CA LEU A 465 -7.12 -13.01 -7.14
C LEU A 465 -5.85 -12.18 -6.95
N ASN A 466 -5.42 -11.47 -8.00
CA ASN A 466 -4.23 -10.61 -7.92
C ASN A 466 -4.38 -9.53 -6.84
N PHE A 467 -5.53 -8.84 -6.80
CA PHE A 467 -5.80 -7.83 -5.78
C PHE A 467 -5.88 -8.43 -4.37
N TYR A 468 -6.52 -9.59 -4.21
CA TYR A 468 -6.71 -10.20 -2.90
C TYR A 468 -5.40 -10.72 -2.32
N LEU A 469 -4.54 -11.33 -3.13
CA LEU A 469 -3.29 -11.92 -2.66
C LEU A 469 -2.31 -10.88 -2.11
N THR A 470 -2.24 -9.67 -2.68
CA THR A 470 -1.39 -8.59 -2.13
C THR A 470 -1.86 -8.15 -0.74
N HIS A 471 -3.18 -8.19 -0.48
CA HIS A 471 -3.76 -7.93 0.82
C HIS A 471 -3.58 -9.09 1.81
N VAL A 472 -3.64 -10.34 1.33
CA VAL A 472 -3.30 -11.51 2.16
C VAL A 472 -1.82 -11.47 2.57
N GLU A 473 -0.94 -11.04 1.68
CA GLU A 473 0.46 -10.81 2.02
C GLU A 473 0.59 -9.77 3.12
N LYS A 474 -0.02 -8.59 2.94
CA LYS A 474 0.03 -7.50 3.92
C LYS A 474 -0.56 -7.90 5.26
N TYR A 475 -1.68 -8.62 5.29
CA TYR A 475 -2.26 -9.18 6.51
C TYR A 475 -1.29 -10.10 7.27
N ASN A 476 -0.43 -10.83 6.55
CA ASN A 476 0.52 -11.77 7.16
C ASN A 476 1.86 -11.13 7.52
N THR A 477 2.45 -10.37 6.61
CA THR A 477 3.82 -9.83 6.72
C THR A 477 3.84 -8.40 7.27
N GLY A 478 2.72 -7.68 7.17
CA GLY A 478 2.57 -6.25 7.43
C GLY A 478 3.21 -5.35 6.36
N VAL A 479 3.64 -5.91 5.23
CA VAL A 479 4.17 -5.19 4.07
C VAL A 479 3.41 -5.64 2.83
N MET A 480 3.03 -4.69 1.99
CA MET A 480 2.38 -4.95 0.72
C MET A 480 3.43 -4.98 -0.39
N PHE A 481 3.51 -6.05 -1.17
CA PHE A 481 4.21 -6.04 -2.45
C PHE A 481 3.23 -5.66 -3.56
N LEU A 482 3.46 -4.52 -4.21
CA LEU A 482 2.76 -4.15 -5.43
C LEU A 482 3.66 -4.48 -6.63
N PRO A 483 3.26 -5.40 -7.53
CA PRO A 483 4.03 -5.74 -8.72
C PRO A 483 4.02 -4.59 -9.73
N TRP A 484 5.14 -4.35 -10.42
CA TRP A 484 5.23 -3.40 -11.55
C TRP A 484 4.25 -3.74 -12.69
N ALA A 485 3.80 -4.99 -12.78
CA ALA A 485 2.79 -5.43 -13.75
C ALA A 485 1.46 -4.70 -13.57
N TYR A 486 1.14 -4.24 -12.35
CA TYR A 486 -0.03 -3.40 -12.08
C TYR A 486 0.05 -2.10 -12.88
N ASP A 487 1.16 -1.37 -12.76
CA ASP A 487 1.37 -0.10 -13.45
C ASP A 487 1.24 -0.29 -14.97
N VAL A 488 1.89 -1.33 -15.52
CA VAL A 488 1.81 -1.65 -16.95
C VAL A 488 0.38 -1.97 -17.39
N THR A 489 -0.40 -2.64 -16.54
CA THR A 489 -1.81 -2.94 -16.84
C THR A 489 -2.64 -1.66 -16.90
N MET A 490 -2.44 -0.71 -15.97
CA MET A 490 -3.19 0.55 -15.96
C MET A 490 -2.88 1.44 -17.16
N TRP A 491 -1.60 1.56 -17.53
CA TRP A 491 -1.20 2.24 -18.76
C TRP A 491 -1.71 1.52 -20.00
N GLY A 492 -1.64 0.19 -20.03
CA GLY A 492 -2.12 -0.63 -21.14
C GLY A 492 -3.61 -0.46 -21.37
N VAL A 493 -4.43 -0.54 -20.32
CA VAL A 493 -5.88 -0.32 -20.39
C VAL A 493 -6.23 1.08 -20.93
N SER A 494 -5.57 2.13 -20.42
CA SER A 494 -5.79 3.50 -20.91
C SER A 494 -5.40 3.65 -22.39
N LEU A 495 -4.24 3.09 -22.78
CA LEU A 495 -3.76 3.13 -24.16
C LEU A 495 -4.68 2.37 -25.12
N THR A 496 -5.14 1.18 -24.74
CA THR A 496 -6.12 0.39 -25.48
C THR A 496 -7.40 1.19 -25.73
N MET A 497 -7.93 1.85 -24.71
CA MET A 497 -9.11 2.71 -24.84
C MET A 497 -8.85 3.90 -25.78
N PHE A 498 -7.68 4.53 -25.70
CA PHE A 498 -7.31 5.64 -26.57
C PHE A 498 -7.14 5.23 -28.04
N ILE A 499 -6.52 4.07 -28.29
CA ILE A 499 -6.38 3.51 -29.65
C ILE A 499 -7.77 3.25 -30.26
N THR A 500 -8.71 2.77 -29.44
CA THR A 500 -10.09 2.51 -29.84
C THR A 500 -10.80 3.77 -30.32
N THR A 501 -10.53 4.94 -29.71
CA THR A 501 -11.04 6.22 -30.23
C THR A 501 -10.62 6.47 -31.67
N LEU A 502 -9.34 6.22 -31.99
CA LEU A 502 -8.73 6.61 -33.25
C LEU A 502 -9.05 5.64 -34.39
N LEU A 503 -9.00 4.34 -34.09
CA LEU A 503 -9.08 3.28 -35.08
C LEU A 503 -10.42 2.54 -35.07
N GLY A 504 -11.26 2.82 -34.07
CA GLY A 504 -12.51 2.12 -33.83
C GLY A 504 -12.33 0.78 -33.11
N PRO A 505 -13.41 0.19 -32.57
CA PRO A 505 -13.36 -1.10 -31.86
C PRO A 505 -13.05 -2.31 -32.75
N SER A 506 -13.26 -2.21 -34.07
CA SER A 506 -13.03 -3.30 -35.02
C SER A 506 -11.59 -3.83 -35.04
N ILE A 507 -10.62 -3.01 -34.62
CA ILE A 507 -9.21 -3.42 -34.53
C ILE A 507 -8.99 -4.60 -33.55
N TRP A 508 -9.82 -4.71 -32.50
CA TRP A 508 -9.66 -5.74 -31.47
C TRP A 508 -10.16 -7.12 -31.94
N HIS A 509 -10.96 -7.17 -33.00
CA HIS A 509 -11.41 -8.40 -33.65
C HIS A 509 -10.40 -8.97 -34.65
N TYR A 510 -9.31 -8.24 -34.93
CA TYR A 510 -8.28 -8.73 -35.83
C TYR A 510 -7.59 -9.97 -35.24
N ARG A 511 -7.55 -11.06 -36.02
CA ARG A 511 -6.91 -12.31 -35.62
C ARG A 511 -5.42 -12.24 -35.97
N ILE A 512 -4.57 -12.20 -34.95
CA ILE A 512 -3.11 -12.22 -35.10
C ILE A 512 -2.65 -13.69 -35.24
N PHE A 513 -1.33 -13.92 -35.29
CA PHE A 513 -0.66 -15.22 -35.42
C PHE A 513 -1.43 -16.40 -34.80
N PHE A 514 -1.60 -17.47 -35.58
CA PHE A 514 -2.32 -18.69 -35.23
C PHE A 514 -3.83 -18.55 -34.99
N GLY A 515 -4.46 -17.48 -35.50
CA GLY A 515 -5.92 -17.30 -35.43
C GLY A 515 -6.43 -16.81 -34.07
N LEU A 516 -5.53 -16.37 -33.19
CA LEU A 516 -5.86 -15.83 -31.88
C LEU A 516 -6.39 -14.39 -32.03
N SER A 517 -7.54 -14.10 -31.40
CA SER A 517 -8.05 -12.73 -31.28
C SER A 517 -7.22 -11.94 -30.27
N MET A 518 -7.27 -10.61 -30.34
CA MET A 518 -6.63 -9.74 -29.34
C MET A 518 -7.18 -9.98 -27.94
N ALA A 519 -8.46 -10.36 -27.82
CA ALA A 519 -9.08 -10.75 -26.55
C ALA A 519 -8.39 -11.97 -25.90
N ASN A 520 -8.02 -12.96 -26.71
CA ASN A 520 -7.27 -14.13 -26.24
C ASN A 520 -5.88 -13.72 -25.73
N MET A 521 -5.20 -12.82 -26.44
CA MET A 521 -3.90 -12.30 -26.00
C MET A 521 -4.02 -11.53 -24.69
N PHE A 522 -5.04 -10.67 -24.56
CA PHE A 522 -5.31 -9.94 -23.32
C PHE A 522 -5.52 -10.90 -22.13
N GLU A 523 -6.35 -11.93 -22.30
CA GLU A 523 -6.57 -12.95 -21.27
C GLU A 523 -5.27 -13.67 -20.89
N PHE A 524 -4.49 -14.16 -21.88
CA PHE A 524 -3.24 -14.86 -21.60
C PHE A 524 -2.19 -13.99 -20.94
N VAL A 525 -2.06 -12.73 -21.35
CA VAL A 525 -1.14 -11.77 -20.74
C VAL A 525 -1.55 -11.49 -19.30
N LEU A 526 -2.84 -11.27 -19.04
CA LEU A 526 -3.33 -10.99 -17.70
C LEU A 526 -3.11 -12.19 -16.76
N ILE A 527 -3.53 -13.39 -17.17
CA ILE A 527 -3.36 -14.62 -16.38
C ILE A 527 -1.88 -14.95 -16.20
N GLY A 528 -1.10 -14.90 -17.28
CA GLY A 528 0.33 -15.20 -17.29
C GLY A 528 1.11 -14.23 -16.40
N SER A 529 0.79 -12.94 -16.44
CA SER A 529 1.48 -11.93 -15.62
C SER A 529 1.32 -12.22 -14.12
N GLY A 530 0.11 -12.56 -13.66
CA GLY A 530 -0.13 -12.89 -12.24
C GLY A 530 0.60 -14.16 -11.80
N ILE A 531 0.49 -15.24 -12.58
CA ILE A 531 1.11 -16.53 -12.25
C ILE A 531 2.64 -16.45 -12.25
N VAL A 532 3.24 -15.70 -13.18
CA VAL A 532 4.70 -15.62 -13.32
C VAL A 532 5.30 -14.61 -12.35
N THR A 533 4.66 -13.47 -12.13
CA THR A 533 5.26 -12.35 -11.39
C THR A 533 4.77 -12.25 -9.95
N SER A 534 3.45 -12.07 -9.72
CA SER A 534 2.91 -11.70 -8.42
C SER A 534 2.79 -12.90 -7.47
N HIS A 535 2.16 -14.00 -7.93
CA HIS A 535 1.79 -15.12 -7.07
C HIS A 535 3.01 -15.81 -6.43
N PRO A 536 4.10 -16.14 -7.17
CA PRO A 536 5.24 -16.83 -6.58
C PRO A 536 5.99 -15.97 -5.55
N ILE A 537 6.06 -14.65 -5.79
CA ILE A 537 6.71 -13.70 -4.88
C ILE A 537 5.92 -13.61 -3.58
N ILE A 538 4.60 -13.43 -3.67
CA ILE A 538 3.71 -13.34 -2.49
C ILE A 538 3.78 -14.63 -1.67
N LEU A 539 3.69 -15.80 -2.31
CA LEU A 539 3.78 -17.09 -1.63
C LEU A 539 5.13 -17.27 -0.94
N LYS A 540 6.23 -16.89 -1.61
CA LYS A 540 7.58 -16.92 -1.02
C LYS A 540 7.68 -15.99 0.18
N ASN A 541 7.13 -14.78 0.11
CA ASN A 541 7.17 -13.80 1.19
C ASN A 541 6.40 -14.29 2.42
N ILE A 542 5.18 -14.82 2.23
CA ILE A 542 4.40 -15.43 3.31
C ILE A 542 5.13 -16.63 3.91
N TYR A 543 5.65 -17.54 3.08
CA TYR A 543 6.39 -18.71 3.53
C TYR A 543 7.62 -18.34 4.36
N MET A 544 8.43 -17.39 3.86
CA MET A 544 9.61 -16.89 4.57
C MET A 544 9.23 -16.25 5.91
N TYR A 545 8.15 -15.48 5.95
CA TYR A 545 7.63 -14.88 7.18
C TYR A 545 7.25 -15.95 8.22
N VAL A 546 6.51 -16.98 7.81
CA VAL A 546 6.10 -18.08 8.70
C VAL A 546 7.31 -18.87 9.19
N LYS A 547 8.25 -19.20 8.30
CA LYS A 547 9.46 -19.95 8.66
C LYS A 547 10.27 -19.21 9.73
N ILE A 548 10.54 -17.92 9.52
CA ILE A 548 11.30 -17.08 10.45
C ILE A 548 10.57 -16.96 11.79
N THR A 549 9.24 -16.83 11.76
CA THR A 549 8.42 -16.77 12.97
C THR A 549 8.55 -18.04 13.81
N ASN A 550 8.53 -19.21 13.17
CA ASN A 550 8.67 -20.49 13.87
C ASN A 550 10.06 -20.67 14.47
N THR A 551 11.12 -20.26 13.76
CA THR A 551 12.50 -20.30 14.27
C THR A 551 12.66 -19.41 15.51
N VAL A 552 12.16 -18.17 15.48
CA VAL A 552 12.22 -17.27 16.64
C VAL A 552 11.45 -17.82 17.83
N ARG A 553 10.30 -18.47 17.60
CA ARG A 553 9.53 -19.09 18.69
C ARG A 553 10.30 -20.25 19.33
N ALA A 554 10.91 -21.11 18.52
CA ALA A 554 11.72 -22.22 19.02
C ALA A 554 12.94 -21.73 19.83
N GLU A 555 13.61 -20.67 19.39
CA GLU A 555 14.71 -20.04 20.15
C GLU A 555 14.23 -19.48 21.50
N GLN A 556 13.05 -18.84 21.55
CA GLN A 556 12.48 -18.33 22.80
C GLN A 556 12.07 -19.43 23.78
N GLU A 557 11.51 -20.53 23.27
CA GLU A 557 11.18 -21.72 24.06
C GLU A 557 12.46 -22.37 24.63
N LEU A 558 13.54 -22.41 23.85
CA LEU A 558 14.85 -22.89 24.31
C LEU A 558 15.49 -21.97 25.36
N GLU A 559 15.42 -20.65 25.20
CA GLU A 559 15.91 -19.68 26.19
C GLU A 559 15.12 -19.75 27.51
N GLN A 560 13.80 -19.92 27.45
CA GLN A 560 12.96 -20.11 28.63
C GLN A 560 13.25 -21.43 29.34
N ASN A 561 13.49 -22.51 28.60
CA ASN A 561 13.82 -23.81 29.18
C ASN A 561 15.25 -23.89 29.71
N ALA A 562 16.17 -23.02 29.26
CA ALA A 562 17.54 -22.92 29.76
C ALA A 562 17.67 -22.03 31.02
N THR A 563 16.62 -21.32 31.39
CA THR A 563 16.58 -20.44 32.58
C THR A 563 15.80 -21.03 33.76
N VAL A 564 15.28 -22.26 33.59
CA VAL A 564 14.71 -23.13 34.63
C VAL A 564 15.69 -24.27 34.88
#